data_AF-A0A928A9Y4-F1
#
_entry.id   AF-A0A928A9Y4-F1
#
_cell.length_a   1.000
_cell.length_b   1.000
_cell.length_c   1.000
_cell.angle_alpha   90.00
_cell.angle_beta   90.00
_cell.angle_gamma   90.00
#
_symmetry.space_group_name_H-M   'P 1'
#
loop_
_entity.id
_entity.type
_entity.pdbx_description
1 polymer ?
#
loop_
_entity_poly.entity_id
_entity_poly.type
_entity_poly.pdbx_seq_one_letter_code
_entity_poly.pdbx_strand_id
1 'polypeptide(L)'
;MQQVRNYRDGMNALLEGNILVYKPYNYKPVFLMLKSEDKITSFNFNMRYSITKKELEELFKEFNIYLYERENDIEIDEEFRRIRQ
;
A
#
# COMPACT_ATOMS: atom_id res chain seq x y z
N MET A 1 -8.27 9.85 -8.24
CA MET A 1 -8.04 9.06 -7.01
C MET A 1 -9.38 8.52 -6.52
N GLN A 2 -9.56 7.21 -6.55
CA GLN A 2 -10.80 6.55 -6.13
C GLN A 2 -10.66 6.05 -4.69
N GLN A 3 -11.69 6.22 -3.85
CA GLN A 3 -11.67 5.67 -2.49
C GLN A 3 -12.02 4.18 -2.51
N VAL A 4 -11.20 3.37 -1.84
CA VAL A 4 -11.45 1.93 -1.65
C VAL A 4 -12.18 1.75 -0.33
N ARG A 5 -13.37 1.12 -0.36
CA ARG A 5 -14.28 1.09 0.79
C ARG A 5 -14.26 -0.20 1.57
N ASN A 6 -13.68 -1.27 1.03
CA ASN A 6 -13.65 -2.57 1.69
C ASN A 6 -12.40 -3.37 1.27
N TYR A 7 -12.12 -4.42 2.03
CA TYR A 7 -10.98 -5.32 1.83
C TYR A 7 -10.97 -5.97 0.44
N ARG A 8 -12.13 -6.39 -0.07
CA ARG A 8 -12.22 -7.07 -1.37
C ARG A 8 -11.76 -6.17 -2.51
N ASP A 9 -12.25 -4.94 -2.55
CA ASP A 9 -11.88 -3.93 -3.56
C ASP A 9 -10.38 -3.61 -3.47
N GLY A 10 -9.85 -3.51 -2.25
CA GLY A 10 -8.43 -3.29 -2.01
C GLY A 10 -7.54 -4.44 -2.48
N MET A 11 -7.94 -5.68 -2.22
CA MET A 11 -7.21 -6.85 -2.69
C MET A 11 -7.19 -6.96 -4.21
N ASN A 12 -8.32 -6.70 -4.88
CA ASN A 12 -8.38 -6.68 -6.33
C ASN A 12 -7.42 -5.62 -6.90
N ALA A 13 -7.42 -4.40 -6.35
CA ALA A 13 -6.49 -3.36 -6.73
C ALA A 13 -5.02 -3.78 -6.59
N LEU A 14 -4.66 -4.42 -5.48
CA LEU A 14 -3.29 -4.93 -5.27
C LEU A 14 -2.91 -6.02 -6.28
N LEU A 15 -3.84 -6.91 -6.65
CA LEU A 15 -3.63 -7.96 -7.65
C LEU A 15 -3.52 -7.39 -9.07
N GLU A 16 -4.21 -6.29 -9.35
CA GLU A 16 -4.13 -5.53 -10.61
C GLU A 16 -2.84 -4.69 -10.71
N GLY A 17 -1.98 -4.71 -9.68
CA GLY A 17 -0.71 -3.98 -9.65
C GLY A 17 -0.87 -2.50 -9.30
N ASN A 18 -2.05 -2.08 -8.87
CA ASN A 18 -2.30 -0.72 -8.39
C ASN A 18 -1.71 -0.51 -6.98
N ILE A 19 -1.50 0.77 -6.62
CA ILE A 19 -0.97 1.14 -5.31
C ILE A 19 -2.12 1.62 -4.44
N LEU A 20 -2.21 1.07 -3.22
CA LEU A 20 -3.13 1.59 -2.21
C LEU A 20 -2.41 2.58 -1.31
N VAL A 21 -3.05 3.71 -1.04
CA VAL A 21 -2.52 4.76 -0.17
C VAL A 21 -3.50 4.99 0.96
N TYR A 22 -3.06 4.82 2.19
CA TYR A 22 -3.85 5.21 3.34
C TYR A 22 -3.17 6.36 4.08
N LYS A 23 -3.97 7.29 4.58
CA LYS A 23 -3.50 8.50 5.26
C LYS A 23 -4.08 8.52 6.69
N PRO A 24 -3.31 8.10 7.70
CA PRO A 24 -3.72 8.25 9.09
C PRO A 24 -3.79 9.74 9.46
N TYR A 25 -4.64 10.09 10.44
CA TYR A 25 -4.75 11.46 10.92
C TYR A 25 -3.40 11.97 11.46
N ASN A 26 -2.90 13.09 10.92
CA ASN A 26 -1.60 13.71 11.26
C ASN A 26 -0.33 12.91 10.94
N TYR A 27 -0.42 11.84 10.14
CA TYR A 27 0.76 11.10 9.68
C TYR A 27 1.00 11.26 8.17
N LYS A 28 2.24 10.99 7.74
CA LYS A 28 2.57 10.91 6.31
C LYS A 28 1.75 9.78 5.64
N PRO A 29 1.35 9.93 4.37
CA PRO A 29 0.72 8.85 3.62
C PRO A 29 1.60 7.60 3.62
N VAL A 30 0.95 6.45 3.70
CA VAL A 30 1.60 5.15 3.65
C VAL A 30 1.10 4.41 2.41
N PHE A 31 2.05 3.89 1.64
CA PHE A 31 1.80 3.20 0.39
C PHE A 31 1.88 1.70 0.60
N LEU A 32 0.91 0.97 0.09
CA LEU A 32 0.82 -0.48 0.16
C LEU A 32 0.90 -1.06 -1.25
N MET A 33 1.75 -2.07 -1.41
CA MET A 33 1.93 -2.80 -2.65
C MET A 33 2.02 -4.30 -2.40
N LEU A 34 1.53 -5.08 -3.36
CA LEU A 34 1.70 -6.52 -3.35
C LEU A 34 3.16 -6.89 -3.59
N LYS A 35 3.74 -7.74 -2.73
CA LYS A 35 5.07 -8.31 -2.93
C LYS A 35 5.02 -9.79 -3.31
N SER A 36 4.10 -10.53 -2.70
CA SER A 36 3.79 -11.93 -3.02
C SER A 36 2.37 -12.26 -2.52
N GLU A 37 1.85 -13.45 -2.85
CA GLU A 37 0.47 -13.88 -2.50
C GLU A 37 0.07 -13.64 -1.03
N ASP A 38 1.03 -13.70 -0.09
CA ASP A 38 0.82 -13.53 1.34
C ASP A 38 1.51 -12.31 1.99
N LYS A 39 2.28 -11.53 1.21
CA LYS A 39 3.04 -10.39 1.77
C LYS A 39 2.74 -9.11 1.02
N ILE A 40 2.28 -8.11 1.78
CA ILE A 40 2.10 -6.74 1.33
C ILE A 40 3.25 -5.93 1.93
N THR A 41 3.88 -5.10 1.11
CA THR A 41 4.91 -4.20 1.61
C THR A 41 4.30 -2.83 1.83
N SER A 42 4.51 -2.32 3.04
CA SER A 42 4.20 -0.96 3.43
C SER A 42 5.46 -0.11 3.31
N PHE A 43 5.33 1.01 2.63
CA PHE A 43 6.39 1.98 2.48
C PHE A 43 5.90 3.34 2.96
N ASN A 44 6.57 3.85 3.98
CA ASN A 44 6.54 5.25 4.39
C ASN A 44 7.92 5.83 4.10
N PHE A 45 8.00 7.13 3.83
CA PHE A 45 9.25 7.88 3.59
C PHE A 45 10.37 7.61 4.62
N ASN A 46 10.03 7.12 5.82
CA ASN A 46 10.99 6.83 6.89
C ASN A 46 11.05 5.37 7.36
N MET A 47 10.17 4.46 6.90
CA MET A 47 10.15 3.06 7.37
C MET A 47 9.59 2.11 6.31
N ARG A 48 10.24 0.95 6.16
CA ARG A 48 9.76 -0.16 5.33
C ARG A 48 9.52 -1.36 6.22
N TYR A 49 8.29 -1.85 6.23
CA TYR A 49 7.96 -3.10 6.88
C TYR A 49 6.93 -3.87 6.06
N SER A 50 6.93 -5.18 6.22
CA SER A 50 5.91 -6.04 5.63
C SER A 50 4.73 -6.14 6.58
N ILE A 51 3.53 -6.07 6.04
CA ILE A 51 2.31 -6.37 6.77
C ILE A 51 1.68 -7.66 6.24
N THR A 52 0.96 -8.34 7.11
CA THR A 52 0.17 -9.53 6.85
C THR A 52 -1.21 -9.16 6.29
N LYS A 53 -1.92 -10.14 5.72
CA LYS A 53 -3.33 -9.98 5.28
C LYS A 53 -4.24 -9.50 6.41
N LYS A 54 -4.05 -10.03 7.63
CA LYS A 54 -4.83 -9.64 8.81
C LYS A 54 -4.63 -8.16 9.18
N GLU A 55 -3.40 -7.67 9.13
CA GLU A 55 -3.11 -6.26 9.39
C GLU A 55 -3.71 -5.34 8.31
N LEU A 56 -3.72 -5.79 7.05
CA LEU A 56 -4.42 -5.08 5.98
C LEU A 56 -5.93 -4.98 6.24
N GLU A 57 -6.58 -6.07 6.66
CA GLU A 57 -8.00 -6.09 7.01
C GLU A 57 -8.33 -5.07 8.12
N GLU A 58 -7.47 -4.94 9.14
CA GLU A 58 -7.66 -3.94 10.20
C GLU A 58 -7.49 -2.51 9.66
N LEU A 59 -6.54 -2.26 8.76
CA LEU A 59 -6.38 -0.93 8.13
C LEU A 59 -7.64 -0.48 7.40
N PHE A 60 -8.37 -1.39 6.75
CA PHE A 60 -9.63 -1.08 6.07
C PHE A 60 -10.77 -0.69 7.01
N LYS A 61 -10.72 -1.10 8.29
CA LYS A 61 -11.77 -0.76 9.26
C LYS A 61 -11.59 0.66 9.81
N GLU A 62 -10.34 1.11 9.94
CA GLU A 62 -10.00 2.31 10.70
C GLU A 62 -9.67 3.53 9.84
N PHE A 63 -9.30 3.36 8.56
CA PHE A 63 -8.69 4.44 7.78
C PHE A 63 -9.35 4.69 6.42
N ASN A 64 -9.13 5.92 5.92
CA ASN A 64 -9.44 6.30 4.54
C ASN A 64 -8.34 5.79 3.61
N ILE A 65 -8.64 4.73 2.86
CA ILE A 65 -7.75 4.12 1.88
C ILE A 65 -8.17 4.55 0.47
N TYR A 66 -7.17 4.90 -0.34
CA TYR A 66 -7.33 5.40 -1.68
C TYR A 66 -6.55 4.54 -2.68
N LEU A 67 -7.16 4.34 -3.84
CA LEU A 67 -6.55 3.70 -4.98
C LEU A 67 -5.81 4.74 -5.83
N TYR A 68 -4.58 4.39 -6.17
CA TYR A 68 -3.77 5.06 -7.16
C TYR A 68 -3.47 4.09 -8.29
N GLU A 69 -4.00 4.42 -9.46
CA GLU A 69 -3.65 3.75 -10.71
C GLU A 69 -2.23 4.20 -11.09
N ARG A 70 -1.37 3.27 -11.47
CA ARG A 70 0.00 3.55 -11.92
C ARG A 70 0.04 4.24 -13.30
N GLU A 71 -0.94 5.06 -13.64
CA GLU A 71 -0.96 5.81 -14.90
C GLU A 71 0.07 6.96 -14.92
N ASN A 72 0.53 7.39 -13.75
CA ASN A 72 1.62 8.34 -13.60
C ASN A 72 2.64 7.74 -12.65
N ASP A 73 3.90 7.70 -13.06
CA ASP A 73 5.05 7.18 -12.34
C ASP A 73 5.10 7.63 -10.88
N ILE A 74 4.36 6.95 -10.00
CA ILE A 74 4.74 6.84 -8.60
C ILE A 74 5.91 5.87 -8.62
N GLU A 75 7.06 6.35 -9.09
CA GLU A 75 8.34 5.69 -8.89
C GLU A 75 8.53 5.59 -7.38
N ILE A 76 8.13 4.44 -6.83
CA ILE A 76 8.63 4.01 -5.54
C ILE A 76 10.09 3.65 -5.81
N ASP A 77 10.91 4.67 -5.63
CA ASP A 77 12.33 4.77 -5.94
C ASP A 77 13.05 3.40 -5.93
N GLU A 78 13.71 3.08 -7.05
CA GLU A 78 14.54 1.87 -7.21
C GLU A 78 15.69 1.80 -6.20
N GLU A 79 16.05 2.90 -5.53
CA GLU A 79 16.95 2.92 -4.37
C GLU A 79 16.48 1.92 -3.28
N PHE A 80 15.21 1.48 -3.34
CA PHE A 80 14.67 0.42 -2.53
C PHE A 80 15.31 -0.97 -2.72
N ARG A 81 15.88 -1.29 -3.88
CA ARG A 81 16.54 -2.59 -4.14
C ARG A 81 17.92 -2.72 -3.48
N ARG A 82 18.61 -1.60 -3.22
CA ARG A 82 20.02 -1.61 -2.76
C ARG A 82 20.23 -1.88 -1.27
N ILE A 83 19.22 -1.69 -0.42
CA ILE A 83 19.37 -1.77 1.06
C ILE A 83 19.36 -3.23 1.59
N ARG A 84 19.34 -4.26 0.73
CA ARG A 84 19.53 -5.66 1.15
C ARG A 84 20.44 -6.44 0.19
N GLN A 85 21.73 -6.12 0.24
CA GLN A 85 22.78 -7.12 0.10
C GLN A 85 23.54 -7.21 1.42
#